data_AF-A0A165KNS4-F1
#
_entry.id   AF-A0A165KNS4-F1
#
_cell.length_a   1.000
_cell.length_b   1.000
_cell.length_c   1.000
_cell.angle_alpha   90.00
_cell.angle_beta   90.00
_cell.angle_gamma   90.00
#
_symmetry.space_group_name_H-M   'P 1'
#
loop_
_entity.id
_entity.type
_entity.pdbx_description
1 polymer ?
#
loop_
_entity_poly.entity_id
_entity_poly.type
_entity_poly.pdbx_seq_one_letter_code
_entity_poly.pdbx_strand_id
1 'polypeptide(L)'
;MVTESDSDFYLITSKDVHAKHKALCYKLPHQSGERKRGCEVHVLLPDVLNIPEVPKDHIETLRKLPVMPLPVLMFLKLQTWSDRRVCVQSYMKSKQHDDDVKDIRELLFTIRGRGGDLSTKALLEWLPLTAVYAALGRMTEFASAFPDTETNWRVVGVM
;
A
#
# COMPACT_ATOMS: atom_id res chain seq x y z
N MET A 1 11.99 -22.54 -1.49
CA MET A 1 10.73 -21.77 -1.69
C MET A 1 9.96 -21.74 -0.38
N VAL A 2 9.22 -20.67 -0.02
CA VAL A 2 8.55 -20.56 1.31
C VAL A 2 7.70 -21.79 1.65
N THR A 3 7.00 -22.34 0.66
CA THR A 3 6.16 -23.56 0.82
C THR A 3 6.95 -24.85 1.07
N GLU A 4 8.25 -24.88 0.80
CA GLU A 4 9.11 -26.04 1.10
C GLU A 4 9.63 -25.98 2.53
N SER A 5 9.77 -24.77 3.07
CA SER A 5 10.27 -24.54 4.43
C SER A 5 9.15 -24.57 5.48
N ASP A 6 7.92 -24.25 5.09
CA ASP A 6 6.77 -24.21 5.99
C ASP A 6 5.50 -24.75 5.30
N SER A 7 4.95 -25.83 5.87
CA SER A 7 3.78 -26.54 5.36
C SER A 7 2.46 -25.78 5.52
N ASP A 8 2.44 -24.69 6.30
CA ASP A 8 1.26 -23.82 6.41
C ASP A 8 1.13 -22.86 5.23
N PHE A 9 2.18 -22.71 4.43
CA PHE A 9 2.12 -22.02 3.15
C PHE A 9 1.78 -22.97 1.99
N TYR A 10 0.95 -22.51 1.07
CA TYR A 10 0.53 -23.26 -0.11
C TYR A 10 0.29 -22.33 -1.30
N LEU A 11 0.32 -22.88 -2.52
CA LEU A 11 0.08 -22.13 -3.75
C LEU A 11 -1.32 -22.38 -4.30
N ILE A 12 -2.01 -21.32 -4.70
CA ILE A 12 -3.30 -21.39 -5.42
C ILE A 12 -3.08 -20.92 -6.85
N THR A 13 -3.53 -21.71 -7.83
CA THR A 13 -3.53 -21.28 -9.23
C THR A 13 -4.59 -20.20 -9.43
N SER A 14 -4.23 -19.12 -10.13
CA SER A 14 -5.18 -18.07 -10.49
C SER A 14 -6.37 -18.65 -11.27
N LYS A 15 -7.55 -18.03 -11.10
CA LYS A 15 -8.75 -18.38 -11.88
C LYS A 15 -8.63 -17.94 -13.34
N ASP A 16 -7.74 -17.01 -13.63
CA ASP A 16 -7.42 -16.61 -15.00
C ASP A 16 -6.55 -17.69 -15.66
N VAL A 17 -7.09 -18.30 -16.70
CA VAL A 17 -6.43 -19.38 -17.46
C VAL A 17 -5.13 -18.90 -18.11
N HIS A 18 -4.97 -17.59 -18.31
CA HIS A 18 -3.76 -17.00 -18.90
C HIS A 18 -2.73 -16.55 -17.86
N ALA A 19 -3.08 -16.54 -16.57
CA ALA A 19 -2.17 -16.14 -15.51
C ALA A 19 -1.14 -17.24 -15.23
N LYS A 20 0.12 -16.96 -15.56
CA LYS A 20 1.26 -17.86 -15.31
C LYS A 20 1.71 -17.89 -13.85
N HIS A 21 1.20 -16.98 -13.02
CA HIS A 21 1.59 -16.85 -11.62
C HIS A 21 0.64 -17.63 -10.70
N LYS A 22 1.19 -18.17 -9.62
CA LYS A 22 0.42 -18.78 -8.52
C LYS A 22 0.41 -17.81 -7.34
N ALA A 23 -0.74 -17.68 -6.69
CA ALA A 23 -0.87 -16.92 -5.45
C ALA A 23 -0.30 -17.74 -4.29
N LEU A 24 0.55 -17.13 -3.47
CA LEU A 24 0.99 -17.72 -2.22
C LEU A 24 -0.07 -17.48 -1.14
N CYS A 25 -0.41 -18.50 -0.37
CA CYS A 25 -1.40 -18.41 0.68
C CYS A 25 -0.90 -19.05 1.97
N TYR A 26 -1.32 -18.51 3.11
CA TYR A 26 -1.08 -19.05 4.45
C TYR A 26 -2.38 -19.62 5.03
N LYS A 27 -2.31 -20.80 5.64
CA LYS A 27 -3.45 -21.45 6.29
C LYS A 27 -3.85 -20.71 7.56
N LEU A 28 -5.10 -20.30 7.66
CA LEU A 28 -5.63 -19.73 8.90
C LEU A 28 -6.22 -20.83 9.79
N PRO A 29 -6.10 -20.70 11.12
CA PRO A 29 -6.81 -21.56 12.06
C PRO A 29 -8.32 -21.57 11.76
N HIS A 30 -8.95 -22.73 11.89
CA HIS A 30 -10.39 -22.91 11.74
C HIS A 30 -10.89 -23.91 12.77
N GLN A 31 -12.13 -23.76 13.21
CA GLN A 31 -12.78 -24.72 14.08
C GLN A 31 -13.40 -25.88 13.28
N SER A 32 -13.67 -27.00 13.95
CA SER A 32 -14.37 -28.13 13.32
C SER A 32 -15.76 -27.70 12.84
N GLY A 33 -16.07 -27.94 11.57
CA GLY A 33 -17.32 -27.50 10.93
C GLY A 33 -17.25 -26.13 10.25
N GLU A 34 -16.16 -25.36 10.44
CA GLU A 34 -15.96 -24.11 9.72
C GLU A 34 -15.30 -24.34 8.36
N ARG A 35 -15.61 -23.46 7.39
CA ARG A 35 -14.93 -23.45 6.11
C ARG A 35 -13.46 -23.08 6.33
N LYS A 36 -12.55 -23.88 5.78
CA LYS A 36 -11.11 -23.57 5.75
C LYS A 36 -10.87 -22.19 5.15
N ARG A 37 -10.06 -21.38 5.83
CA ARG A 37 -9.68 -20.04 5.42
C ARG A 37 -8.20 -19.99 5.09
N GLY A 38 -7.87 -19.19 4.09
CA GLY A 38 -6.50 -18.85 3.73
C GLY A 38 -6.34 -17.34 3.66
N CYS A 39 -5.11 -16.88 3.90
CA CYS A 39 -4.70 -15.50 3.68
C CYS A 39 -3.75 -15.48 2.47
N GLU A 40 -4.06 -14.70 1.44
CA GLU A 40 -3.11 -14.48 0.34
C GLU A 40 -1.94 -13.64 0.84
N VAL A 41 -0.72 -14.05 0.50
CA VAL A 41 0.53 -13.45 0.93
C VAL A 41 1.29 -12.99 -0.29
N HIS A 42 1.48 -11.68 -0.41
CA HIS A 42 2.32 -11.11 -1.45
C HIS A 42 3.71 -10.83 -0.88
N VAL A 43 4.73 -11.44 -1.48
CA VAL A 43 6.13 -11.14 -1.17
C VAL A 43 6.67 -10.29 -2.31
N LEU A 44 6.91 -9.01 -2.02
CA LEU A 44 7.44 -8.05 -2.96
C LEU A 44 8.87 -7.72 -2.55
N LEU A 45 9.78 -7.73 -3.52
CA LEU A 45 11.14 -7.25 -3.33
C LEU A 45 11.19 -5.75 -3.65
N PRO A 46 12.14 -5.00 -3.08
CA PRO A 46 12.45 -3.64 -3.54
C PRO A 46 12.63 -3.60 -5.06
N ASP A 47 12.35 -2.44 -5.67
CA ASP A 47 12.31 -2.20 -7.12
C ASP A 47 11.13 -2.82 -7.89
N VAL A 48 10.45 -3.81 -7.31
CA VAL A 48 9.17 -4.28 -7.84
C VAL A 48 8.08 -3.27 -7.45
N LEU A 49 7.32 -2.77 -8.43
CA LEU A 49 6.24 -1.79 -8.25
C LEU A 49 6.70 -0.42 -7.68
N ASN A 50 7.97 -0.06 -7.84
CA ASN A 50 8.54 1.21 -7.33
C ASN A 50 8.44 1.37 -5.81
N ILE A 51 8.49 0.26 -5.06
CA ILE A 51 8.54 0.32 -3.59
C ILE A 51 9.94 0.80 -3.18
N PRO A 52 10.06 1.93 -2.46
CA PRO A 52 11.37 2.41 -2.01
C PRO A 52 11.95 1.49 -0.95
N GLU A 53 13.27 1.43 -0.89
CA GLU A 53 13.96 0.79 0.23
C GLU A 53 13.69 1.58 1.52
N VAL A 54 13.30 0.87 2.59
CA VAL A 54 13.02 1.46 3.90
C VAL A 54 14.14 1.08 4.85
N PRO A 55 14.90 2.06 5.38
CA PRO A 55 15.92 1.80 6.38
C PRO A 55 15.32 1.16 7.64
N LYS A 56 16.10 0.28 8.29
CA LYS A 56 15.60 -0.56 9.41
C LYS A 56 15.12 0.24 10.62
N ASP A 57 15.77 1.38 10.88
CA ASP A 57 15.44 2.35 11.92
C ASP A 57 14.12 3.08 11.67
N HIS A 58 13.66 3.12 10.42
CA HIS A 58 12.37 3.67 10.06
C HIS A 58 11.23 2.63 10.07
N ILE A 59 11.52 1.33 10.19
CA ILE A 59 10.48 0.29 10.25
C ILE A 59 9.70 0.42 11.57
N GLU A 60 8.40 0.72 11.46
CA GLU A 60 7.51 0.82 12.61
C GLU A 60 7.20 -0.59 13.16
N THR A 61 6.99 -0.70 14.47
CA THR A 61 6.50 -1.95 15.09
C THR A 61 5.11 -1.75 15.66
N LEU A 62 4.12 -2.45 15.11
CA LEU A 62 2.75 -2.45 15.61
C LEU A 62 2.41 -3.83 16.16
N ARG A 63 2.06 -3.92 17.45
CA ARG A 63 1.74 -5.19 18.12
C ARG A 63 2.80 -6.28 17.91
N LYS A 64 4.08 -5.91 18.01
CA LYS A 64 5.27 -6.77 17.78
C LYS A 64 5.47 -7.23 16.33
N LEU A 65 4.73 -6.68 15.38
CA LEU A 65 4.92 -6.94 13.95
C LEU A 65 5.60 -5.73 13.30
N PRO A 66 6.64 -5.94 12.46
CA PRO A 66 7.17 -4.87 11.64
C PRO A 66 6.11 -4.46 10.62
N VAL A 67 5.86 -3.15 10.50
CA VAL A 67 4.94 -2.58 9.55
C VAL A 67 5.64 -1.51 8.74
N MET A 68 5.15 -1.34 7.51
CA MET A 68 5.63 -0.29 6.62
C MET A 68 5.31 1.09 7.23
N PRO A 69 6.22 2.07 7.14
CA PRO A 69 5.96 3.42 7.61
C PRO A 69 4.77 4.04 6.88
N LEU A 70 3.95 4.81 7.58
CA LEU A 70 2.76 5.42 6.99
C LEU A 70 3.05 6.29 5.75
N PRO A 71 4.15 7.09 5.68
CA PRO A 71 4.48 7.83 4.47
C PRO A 71 4.66 6.93 3.24
N VAL A 72 5.33 5.77 3.40
CA VAL A 72 5.55 4.84 2.29
C VAL A 72 4.22 4.18 1.88
N LEU A 73 3.38 3.80 2.85
CA LEU A 73 2.03 3.30 2.54
C LEU A 73 1.21 4.33 1.75
N MET A 74 1.34 5.61 2.08
CA MET A 74 0.66 6.69 1.37
C MET A 74 1.13 6.77 -0.07
N PHE A 75 2.43 6.68 -0.31
CA PHE A 75 3.00 6.76 -1.66
C PHE A 75 2.49 5.61 -2.53
N LEU A 76 2.46 4.40 -1.98
CA LEU A 76 2.00 3.20 -2.69
C LEU A 76 0.50 3.26 -3.01
N LYS A 77 -0.33 3.77 -2.09
CA LYS A 77 -1.76 3.97 -2.34
C LYS A 77 -2.01 5.04 -3.40
N LEU A 78 -1.30 6.16 -3.34
CA LEU A 78 -1.38 7.22 -4.36
C LEU A 78 -0.92 6.73 -5.75
N GLN A 79 0.14 5.90 -5.80
CA GLN A 79 0.59 5.27 -7.04
C GLN A 79 -0.51 4.37 -7.61
N THR A 80 -1.07 3.48 -6.78
CA THR A 80 -2.14 2.57 -7.18
C THR A 80 -3.34 3.33 -7.74
N TRP A 81 -3.77 4.38 -7.04
CA TRP A 81 -4.86 5.24 -7.49
C TRP A 81 -4.55 5.91 -8.83
N SER A 82 -3.36 6.50 -8.99
CA SER A 82 -3.00 7.19 -10.23
C SER A 82 -2.88 6.22 -11.41
N ASP A 83 -2.22 5.08 -11.22
CA ASP A 83 -2.04 4.03 -12.24
C ASP A 83 -3.40 3.43 -12.70
N ARG A 84 -4.36 3.30 -11.78
CA ARG A 84 -5.70 2.78 -12.11
C ARG A 84 -6.56 3.76 -12.89
N ARG A 85 -6.42 5.07 -12.67
CA ARG A 85 -7.16 6.09 -13.45
C ARG A 85 -6.85 6.02 -14.95
N VAL A 86 -5.64 5.62 -15.31
CA VAL A 86 -5.19 5.49 -16.70
C VAL A 86 -5.43 4.09 -17.28
N CYS A 87 -5.80 3.10 -16.46
CA CYS A 87 -6.03 1.73 -16.92
C CYS A 87 -7.30 1.61 -17.78
N VAL A 88 -7.27 0.87 -18.87
CA VAL A 88 -8.41 0.71 -19.81
C VAL A 88 -9.55 -0.11 -19.21
N GLN A 89 -9.27 -1.00 -18.24
CA GLN A 89 -10.23 -1.95 -17.71
C GLN A 89 -11.29 -1.27 -16.81
N SER A 90 -12.56 -1.34 -17.24
CA SER A 90 -13.67 -0.62 -16.60
C SER A 90 -13.89 -0.95 -15.12
N TYR A 91 -13.65 -2.20 -14.69
CA TYR A 91 -13.81 -2.60 -13.29
C TYR A 91 -12.72 -2.03 -12.37
N MET A 92 -11.52 -1.75 -12.90
CA MET A 92 -10.46 -1.05 -12.17
C MET A 92 -10.76 0.45 -12.00
N LYS A 93 -11.61 1.02 -12.87
CA LYS A 93 -11.96 2.44 -12.85
C LYS A 93 -13.03 2.83 -11.84
N SER A 94 -13.96 1.95 -11.49
CA SER A 94 -15.09 2.31 -10.61
C SER A 94 -14.89 1.78 -9.18
N LYS A 95 -15.04 0.48 -8.97
CA LYS A 95 -15.05 -0.10 -7.62
C LYS A 95 -13.70 0.05 -6.91
N GLN A 96 -12.61 -0.26 -7.61
CA GLN A 96 -11.27 -0.18 -7.04
C GLN A 96 -10.82 1.27 -6.82
N HIS A 97 -11.26 2.20 -7.68
CA HIS A 97 -10.98 3.62 -7.52
C HIS A 97 -11.59 4.18 -6.23
N ASP A 98 -12.86 3.86 -5.95
CA ASP A 98 -13.54 4.31 -4.73
C ASP A 98 -12.87 3.76 -3.46
N ASP A 99 -12.45 2.50 -3.49
CA ASP A 99 -11.68 1.86 -2.41
C ASP A 99 -10.32 2.57 -2.20
N ASP A 100 -9.59 2.91 -3.27
CA ASP A 100 -8.32 3.63 -3.16
C ASP A 100 -8.49 5.04 -2.57
N VAL A 101 -9.52 5.76 -3.00
CA VAL A 101 -9.82 7.11 -2.48
C VAL A 101 -10.15 7.04 -0.99
N LYS A 102 -10.94 6.05 -0.58
CA LYS A 102 -11.26 5.81 0.83
C LYS A 102 -10.00 5.50 1.63
N ASP A 103 -9.17 4.59 1.15
CA ASP A 103 -7.93 4.19 1.81
C ASP A 103 -6.97 5.37 1.99
N ILE A 104 -6.81 6.21 0.95
CA ILE A 104 -5.97 7.42 1.02
C ILE A 104 -6.51 8.40 2.06
N ARG A 105 -7.82 8.63 2.10
CA ARG A 105 -8.45 9.51 3.11
C ARG A 105 -8.24 8.99 4.53
N GLU A 106 -8.47 7.70 4.77
CA GLU A 106 -8.27 7.08 6.08
C GLU A 106 -6.80 7.12 6.52
N LEU A 107 -5.89 6.89 5.59
CA LEU A 107 -4.46 6.95 5.86
C LEU A 107 -4.00 8.39 6.16
N LEU A 108 -4.48 9.37 5.40
CA LEU A 108 -4.19 10.79 5.64
C LEU A 108 -4.70 11.22 7.02
N PHE A 109 -5.92 10.81 7.38
CA PHE A 109 -6.47 11.05 8.71
C PHE A 109 -5.61 10.39 9.80
N THR A 110 -5.14 9.17 9.57
CA THR A 110 -4.27 8.45 10.51
C THR A 110 -2.92 9.13 10.69
N ILE A 111 -2.27 9.55 9.60
CA ILE A 111 -0.99 10.28 9.62
C ILE A 111 -1.15 11.58 10.40
N ARG A 112 -2.18 12.37 10.07
CA ARG A 112 -2.51 13.60 10.79
C ARG A 112 -2.76 13.33 12.28
N GLY A 113 -3.56 12.33 12.61
CA GLY A 113 -3.91 11.99 14.00
C GLY A 113 -2.71 11.55 14.84
N ARG A 114 -1.65 11.06 14.20
CA ARG A 114 -0.37 10.70 14.84
C ARG A 114 0.65 11.84 14.85
N GLY A 115 0.31 13.03 14.33
CA GLY A 115 1.24 14.14 14.18
C GLY A 115 2.35 13.88 13.16
N GLY A 116 2.08 13.04 12.15
CA GLY A 116 3.05 12.72 11.10
C GLY A 116 3.33 13.91 10.19
N ASP A 117 4.57 13.99 9.71
CA ASP A 117 5.06 15.01 8.79
C ASP A 117 5.34 14.38 7.42
N LEU A 118 4.66 14.89 6.39
CA LEU A 118 4.84 14.55 4.98
C LEU A 118 5.49 15.71 4.21
N SER A 119 6.11 16.66 4.90
CA SER A 119 6.88 17.72 4.26
C SER A 119 8.02 17.14 3.44
N THR A 120 8.34 17.81 2.33
CA THR A 120 9.44 17.39 1.45
C THR A 120 10.75 17.23 2.21
N LYS A 121 11.01 18.12 3.18
CA LYS A 121 12.18 18.05 4.04
C LYS A 121 12.22 16.74 4.84
N ALA A 122 11.17 16.44 5.61
CA ALA A 122 11.12 15.24 6.45
C ALA A 122 11.18 13.95 5.64
N LEU A 123 10.58 13.93 4.45
CA LEU A 123 10.62 12.76 3.56
C LEU A 123 12.01 12.52 2.98
N LEU A 124 12.71 13.58 2.55
CA LEU A 124 14.05 13.48 1.97
C LEU A 124 15.15 13.16 2.97
N GLU A 125 14.86 13.19 4.28
CA GLU A 125 15.83 12.79 5.31
C GLU A 125 16.20 11.30 5.20
N TRP A 126 15.31 10.45 4.69
CA TRP A 126 15.50 9.00 4.69
C TRP A 126 14.92 8.25 3.48
N LEU A 127 14.13 8.91 2.62
CA LEU A 127 13.62 8.32 1.38
C LEU A 127 14.40 8.79 0.15
N PRO A 128 14.50 7.94 -0.90
CA PRO A 128 15.12 8.33 -2.16
C PRO A 128 14.40 9.53 -2.81
N LEU A 129 15.19 10.46 -3.37
CA LEU A 129 14.71 11.65 -4.08
C LEU A 129 13.59 11.32 -5.09
N THR A 130 13.82 10.31 -5.93
CA THR A 130 12.88 9.91 -6.98
C THR A 130 11.53 9.45 -6.42
N ALA A 131 11.55 8.71 -5.31
CA ALA A 131 10.34 8.25 -4.64
C ALA A 131 9.54 9.43 -4.06
N VAL A 132 10.22 10.38 -3.41
CA VAL A 132 9.58 11.55 -2.81
C VAL A 132 8.93 12.44 -3.88
N TYR A 133 9.66 12.78 -4.94
CA TYR A 133 9.11 13.65 -5.99
C TYR A 133 7.94 13.00 -6.75
N ALA A 134 8.02 11.69 -7.03
CA ALA A 134 6.91 10.97 -7.63
C ALA A 134 5.67 10.97 -6.73
N ALA A 135 5.86 10.84 -5.41
CA ALA A 135 4.77 10.88 -4.46
C ALA A 135 4.15 12.27 -4.32
N LEU A 136 4.97 13.33 -4.25
CA LEU A 136 4.49 14.71 -4.15
C LEU A 136 3.59 15.08 -5.35
N GLY A 137 4.00 14.74 -6.56
CA GLY A 137 3.17 14.96 -7.75
C GLY A 137 1.78 14.32 -7.62
N ARG A 138 1.74 13.07 -7.15
CA ARG A 138 0.47 12.34 -6.93
C ARG A 138 -0.34 12.90 -5.76
N MET A 139 0.29 13.39 -4.69
CA MET A 139 -0.40 14.05 -3.60
C MET A 139 -1.09 15.34 -4.08
N THR A 140 -0.39 16.17 -4.85
CA THR A 140 -0.98 17.39 -5.44
C THR A 140 -2.13 17.06 -6.38
N GLU A 141 -1.98 16.04 -7.23
CA GLU A 141 -3.07 15.55 -8.09
C GLU A 141 -4.28 15.08 -7.28
N PHE A 142 -4.05 14.33 -6.20
CA PHE A 142 -5.12 13.84 -5.34
C PHE A 142 -5.83 14.98 -4.60
N ALA A 143 -5.07 15.91 -4.00
CA ALA A 143 -5.64 17.08 -3.32
C ALA A 143 -6.47 17.95 -4.28
N SER A 144 -6.03 18.08 -5.54
CA SER A 144 -6.77 18.80 -6.58
C SER A 144 -8.06 18.08 -6.98
N ALA A 145 -8.05 16.75 -7.04
CA ALA A 145 -9.21 15.93 -7.36
C ALA A 145 -10.23 15.84 -6.19
N PHE A 146 -9.75 15.97 -4.95
CA PHE A 146 -10.56 15.87 -3.73
C PHE A 146 -10.30 17.08 -2.80
N PRO A 147 -10.86 18.27 -3.13
CA PRO A 147 -10.60 19.50 -2.38
C PRO A 147 -10.99 19.43 -0.89
N ASP A 148 -11.92 18.55 -0.53
CA ASP A 148 -12.30 18.28 0.86
C ASP A 148 -11.12 17.78 1.72
N THR A 149 -10.06 17.27 1.10
CA THR A 149 -8.86 16.75 1.78
C THR A 149 -7.77 17.80 2.01
N GLU A 150 -7.87 18.97 1.39
CA GLU A 150 -6.82 20.01 1.36
C GLU A 150 -6.34 20.42 2.76
N THR A 151 -7.28 20.64 3.69
CA THR A 151 -6.96 21.01 5.07
C THR A 151 -6.04 19.96 5.74
N ASN A 152 -6.29 18.67 5.50
CA ASN A 152 -5.47 17.62 6.08
C ASN A 152 -4.08 17.57 5.44
N TRP A 153 -3.97 17.78 4.12
CA TRP A 153 -2.69 17.84 3.40
C TRP A 153 -1.80 19.00 3.88
N ARG A 154 -2.39 20.18 4.12
CA ARG A 154 -1.69 21.34 4.69
C ARG A 154 -1.16 21.03 6.10
N VAL A 155 -1.97 20.39 6.93
CA VAL A 155 -1.58 20.04 8.31
C VAL A 155 -0.39 19.09 8.34
N VAL A 156 -0.30 18.15 7.39
CA VAL A 156 0.82 17.21 7.28
C VAL A 156 1.98 17.75 6.43
N GLY A 157 1.98 19.04 6.05
CA GLY A 157 3.15 19.71 5.45
C GLY A 157 3.33 19.55 3.94
N VAL A 158 2.31 19.12 3.19
CA VAL A 158 2.39 18.92 1.73
C VAL A 158 1.99 20.17 0.94
N MET A 159 1.14 21.03 1.52
CA MET A 159 0.57 22.23 0.90
C MET A 159 0.77 23.46 1.78
#